data_AF-D8FF59-F1
#
_entry.id   AF-D8FF59-F1
#
_cell.length_a   1.000
_cell.length_b   1.000
_cell.length_c   1.000
_cell.angle_alpha   90.00
_cell.angle_beta   90.00
_cell.angle_gamma   90.00
#
_symmetry.space_group_name_H-M   'P 1'
#
loop_
_entity.id
_entity.type
_entity.pdbx_description
1 polymer ?
#
loop_
_entity_poly.entity_id
_entity_poly.type
_entity_poly.pdbx_seq_one_letter_code
_entity_poly.pdbx_strand_id
1 'polypeptide(L)' 'MDRREIHYFRFLLESYDGMALVSTIDPHRALIEISIAPGCEKWIFELMETLKNDEGLAILNPLPR' A
#
# COMPACT_ATOMS: atom_id res chain seq x y z
N MET A 1 12.31 8.63 -7.76
CA MET A 1 11.30 8.36 -6.73
C MET A 1 11.73 9.08 -5.47
N ASP A 2 11.03 10.15 -5.13
CA ASP A 2 11.36 10.98 -3.97
C ASP A 2 10.76 10.34 -2.71
N ARG A 3 11.55 10.22 -1.64
CA ARG A 3 11.17 9.52 -0.40
C ARG A 3 9.93 10.13 0.26
N ARG A 4 9.62 11.39 -0.07
CA ARG A 4 8.44 12.14 0.37
C ARG A 4 7.12 11.57 -0.16
N GLU A 5 7.12 10.97 -1.35
CA GLU A 5 5.90 10.42 -1.97
C GLU A 5 5.47 9.11 -1.30
N ILE A 6 6.43 8.27 -0.92
CA ILE A 6 6.19 7.02 -0.18
C ILE A 6 5.64 7.32 1.23
N HIS A 7 6.12 8.39 1.87
CA HIS A 7 5.64 8.82 3.18
C HIS A 7 4.19 9.32 3.16
N TYR A 8 3.79 10.04 2.10
CA TYR A 8 2.41 10.52 1.96
C TYR A 8 1.42 9.36 1.84
N PHE A 9 1.76 8.34 1.06
CA PHE A 9 0.93 7.15 0.88
C PHE A 9 0.77 6.34 2.18
N ARG A 10 1.87 6.15 2.91
CA ARG A 10 1.87 5.48 4.22
C ARG A 10 0.98 6.19 5.24
N PHE A 11 1.06 7.52 5.29
CA PHE A 11 0.27 8.31 6.22
C PHE A 11 -1.24 8.23 5.93
N LEU A 12 -1.64 8.23 4.66
CA LEU A 12 -3.05 8.11 4.27
C LEU A 12 -3.67 6.76 4.69
N LEU A 13 -2.93 5.67 4.51
CA LEU A 13 -3.41 4.33 4.87
C LEU A 13 -3.45 4.12 6.39
N GLU A 14 -2.42 4.59 7.11
CA GLU A 14 -2.34 4.46 8.58
C GLU A 14 -3.37 5.36 9.30
N SER A 15 -3.82 6.46 8.67
CA SER A 15 -4.80 7.39 9.25
C SER A 15 -6.25 6.89 9.22
N TYR A 16 -6.56 5.88 8.39
CA TYR A 16 -7.93 5.34 8.23
C TYR A 16 -8.25 4.27 9.30
N ASP A 17 -8.21 4.61 10.58
CA ASP A 17 -8.73 3.76 11.68
C ASP A 17 -8.02 2.39 11.87
N GLY A 18 -6.74 2.31 11.50
CA GLY A 18 -5.95 1.07 11.66
C GLY A 18 -6.31 -0.05 10.67
N MET A 19 -6.95 0.29 9.55
CA MET A 19 -7.34 -0.66 8.50
C MET A 19 -6.16 -1.31 7.78
N ALA A 20 -5.00 -0.64 7.71
CA ALA A 20 -3.81 -1.22 7.13
C ALA A 20 -2.50 -0.59 7.64
N LEU A 21 -1.47 -1.42 7.80
CA LEU A 21 -0.10 -1.01 8.10
C LEU A 21 0.74 -1.06 6.82
N VAL A 22 1.45 0.02 6.51
CA VAL A 22 2.35 0.07 5.34
C VAL A 22 3.79 -0.04 5.80
N SER A 23 4.54 -1.00 5.26
CA SER A 23 5.96 -1.20 5.54
C SER A 23 6.77 -1.10 4.26
N THR A 24 7.83 -0.29 4.24
CA THR A 24 8.73 -0.24 3.08
C THR A 24 9.64 -1.47 3.07
N ILE A 25 9.56 -2.28 2.02
CA ILE A 25 10.41 -3.46 1.84
C ILE A 25 11.72 -3.06 1.14
N ASP A 26 11.63 -2.26 0.09
CA ASP A 26 12.81 -1.78 -0.65
C ASP A 26 12.59 -0.34 -1.15
N PRO A 27 13.26 0.66 -0.56
CA PRO A 27 13.12 2.05 -0.99
C PRO A 27 13.82 2.34 -2.33
N HIS A 28 14.79 1.53 -2.76
CA HIS A 28 15.45 1.69 -4.05
C HIS A 28 14.57 1.19 -5.21
N ARG A 29 13.74 0.18 -4.94
CA ARG A 29 12.76 -0.37 -5.89
C ARG A 29 11.34 0.19 -5.71
N ALA A 30 11.14 1.12 -4.77
CA ALA A 30 9.84 1.66 -4.38
C ALA A 30 8.81 0.56 -4.01
N LEU A 31 9.28 -0.51 -3.34
CA LEU A 31 8.45 -1.63 -2.93
C LEU A 31 7.93 -1.41 -1.51
N ILE A 32 6.60 -1.47 -1.36
CA ILE A 32 5.90 -1.38 -0.07
C ILE A 32 5.04 -2.63 0.14
N GLU A 33 4.97 -3.07 1.39
CA GLU A 33 4.05 -4.11 1.87
C GLU A 33 2.89 -3.44 2.60
N ILE A 34 1.68 -3.95 2.39
CA ILE A 34 0.47 -3.49 3.05
C ILE A 34 -0.11 -4.67 3.83
N SER A 35 -0.14 -4.57 5.17
CA SER A 35 -0.81 -5.54 6.04
C SER A 35 -2.21 -5.03 6.36
N ILE A 36 -3.24 -5.78 5.96
CA ILE A 36 -4.64 -5.35 6.06
C ILE A 36 -5.26 -5.97 7.31
N ALA A 37 -6.02 -5.18 8.07
CA ALA A 37 -6.80 -5.67 9.19
C ALA A 37 -7.97 -6.56 8.71
N PRO A 38 -8.28 -7.65 9.43
CA PRO A 38 -9.35 -8.56 9.02
C PRO A 38 -10.71 -7.84 8.97
N GLY A 39 -11.46 -8.04 7.89
CA GLY A 39 -12.74 -7.38 7.62
C GLY A 39 -12.64 -6.08 6.82
N CYS A 40 -11.42 -5.58 6.54
CA CYS A 40 -11.18 -4.37 5.75
C CYS A 40 -10.60 -4.66 4.35
N GLU A 41 -10.48 -5.94 3.98
CA GLU A 41 -9.83 -6.38 2.75
C GLU A 41 -10.48 -5.78 1.51
N LYS A 42 -11.81 -5.77 1.46
CA LYS A 42 -12.56 -5.28 0.30
C LYS A 42 -12.24 -3.82 -0.02
N TRP A 43 -12.23 -2.95 0.98
CA TRP A 43 -11.94 -1.52 0.82
C TRP A 43 -10.51 -1.28 0.35
N ILE A 44 -9.55 -2.03 0.90
CA ILE A 44 -8.16 -1.92 0.48
C ILE A 44 -7.97 -2.47 -0.94
N PHE A 45 -8.63 -3.56 -1.31
CA PHE A 45 -8.57 -4.09 -2.68
C PHE A 45 -9.15 -3.10 -3.70
N GLU A 46 -10.29 -2.48 -3.42
CA GLU A 46 -10.89 -1.46 -4.30
C GLU A 46 -9.97 -0.23 -4.45
N LEU A 47 -9.34 0.20 -3.36
CA LEU A 47 -8.35 1.28 -3.39
C LEU A 47 -7.11 0.89 -4.22
N MET A 48 -6.59 -0.33 -4.04
CA MET A 48 -5.45 -0.84 -4.79
C MET A 48 -5.78 -0.98 -6.29
N GLU A 49 -6.98 -1.42 -6.65
CA GLU A 49 -7.43 -1.47 -8.05
C GLU A 49 -7.52 -0.07 -8.67
N THR A 50 -8.05 0.91 -7.94
CA THR A 50 -8.10 2.31 -8.39
C THR A 50 -6.69 2.85 -8.65
N LEU A 51 -5.78 2.64 -7.70
CA LEU A 51 -4.38 3.06 -7.82
C LEU A 51 -3.65 2.36 -8.97
N LYS A 52 -3.94 1.08 -9.22
CA LYS A 52 -3.39 0.36 -10.38
C LYS A 52 -3.89 0.96 -11.70
N ASN A 53 -5.17 1.30 -11.78
CA ASN A 53 -5.79 1.79 -13.02
C ASN A 53 -5.41 3.26 -13.31
N ASP A 54 -5.38 4.11 -12.28
CA ASP A 54 -5.19 5.55 -12.43
C ASP A 54 -3.71 5.95 -12.40
N GLU A 55 -2.89 5.30 -11.55
CA GLU A 55 -1.48 5.66 -11.34
C GLU A 55 -0.50 4.64 -11.96
N GLY A 56 -1.01 3.55 -12.56
CA GLY A 56 -0.17 2.52 -13.20
C GLY A 56 0.65 1.68 -12.23
N LEU A 57 0.25 1.61 -10.95
CA LEU A 57 0.97 0.87 -9.91
C LEU A 57 0.89 -0.65 -10.14
N ALA A 58 2.03 -1.33 -10.01
CA ALA A 58 2.11 -2.78 -10.11
C ALA A 58 1.84 -3.43 -8.74
N ILE A 59 0.74 -4.16 -8.64
CA ILE A 59 0.44 -4.99 -7.47
C ILE A 59 1.18 -6.31 -7.61
N LEU A 60 2.10 -6.59 -6.69
CA LEU A 60 2.78 -7.88 -6.60
C LEU A 60 2.00 -8.79 -5.65
N ASN A 61 1.98 -10.10 -5.95
CA ASN A 61 1.44 -11.08 -5.01
C ASN A 61 2.20 -11.02 -3.68
N PRO A 62 1.54 -11.35 -2.56
CA PRO A 62 2.20 -11.39 -1.26
C PRO A 62 3.46 -12.26 -1.33
N LEU A 63 4.57 -11.70 -0.87
CA LEU A 63 5.83 -12.43 -0.77
C LEU A 63 5.62 -13.62 0.18
N PRO A 64 6.11 -14.82 -0.16
CA PRO A 64 6.12 -15.92 0.80
C PRO A 64 6.95 -15.49 2.01
N ARG A 65 6.33 -15.47 3.20
CA ARG A 65 6.99 -15.19 4.48
C ARG A 65 7.85 -16.35 4.94
#